data_AF-A0AAC8VWJ2-F1
#
_entry.id   AF-A0AAC8VWJ2-F1
#
_cell.length_a   1.000
_cell.length_b   1.000
_cell.length_c   1.000
_cell.angle_alpha   90.00
_cell.angle_beta   90.00
_cell.angle_gamma   90.00
#
_symmetry.space_group_name_H-M   'P 1'
#
loop_
_entity.id
_entity.type
_entity.pdbx_description
1 polymer ?
#
loop_
_entity_poly.entity_id
_entity_poly.type
_entity_poly.pdbx_seq_one_letter_code
_entity_poly.pdbx_strand_id
1 'polypeptide(L)'
;MSDDILETLDWRGEPVDCTACAHRDRRLDDGTIPAPGAKLPGRCLLTKACVHDRYAKRIQRFFEWNPDLSADHLDHPYFEVRANAARFAPIFQIPRLMNDPDETVRSVLARRLPRRLLLKLRDDPDREVRIAVASRLEDADLAPLMRDADCSVRLRVVRRIPDGMLPAMMHDEDPEVRVEVARRLAMDWLPSLAWDDSPRVRLVVAQRLPPSKLHVLVPDPDWMVRLAVAGRIDTAQLGPLADDPEEEVRAIARQRAAGLAIANDLPPL
;
A
#
# COMPACT_ATOMS: atom_id res chain seq x y z
N MET A 1 11.43 -22.75 4.83
CA MET A 1 12.34 -22.68 5.98
C MET A 1 11.64 -21.85 7.05
N SER A 2 11.54 -22.34 8.28
CA SER A 2 10.70 -21.73 9.32
C SER A 2 11.44 -20.55 9.96
N ASP A 3 11.06 -19.31 9.65
CA ASP A 3 11.51 -18.05 10.30
C ASP A 3 11.04 -17.92 11.77
N ASP A 4 10.77 -19.04 12.44
CA ASP A 4 10.35 -19.01 13.84
C ASP A 4 11.61 -18.93 14.71
N ILE A 5 11.83 -17.75 15.31
CA ILE A 5 12.83 -17.50 16.35
C ILE A 5 12.72 -18.60 17.41
N LEU A 6 13.78 -19.23 17.90
CA LEU A 6 13.64 -20.29 18.92
C LEU A 6 13.43 -19.72 20.32
N GLU A 7 13.92 -18.52 20.56
CA GLU A 7 13.77 -17.79 21.81
C GLU A 7 12.30 -17.40 22.06
N THR A 8 11.85 -17.53 23.31
CA THR A 8 10.50 -17.17 23.78
C THR A 8 10.60 -16.25 24.97
N LEU A 9 10.74 -14.96 24.68
CA LEU A 9 10.70 -13.90 25.68
C LEU A 9 9.33 -13.22 25.66
N ASP A 10 8.90 -12.77 26.84
CA ASP A 10 7.76 -11.90 26.99
C ASP A 10 8.08 -10.47 26.52
N TRP A 11 7.08 -9.60 26.52
CA TRP A 11 7.21 -8.21 26.11
C TRP A 11 8.12 -7.36 27.01
N ARG A 12 8.48 -7.85 28.20
CA ARG A 12 9.45 -7.23 29.11
C ARG A 12 10.87 -7.78 28.90
N GLY A 13 11.03 -8.78 28.02
CA GLY A 13 12.30 -9.45 27.76
C GLY A 13 12.60 -10.60 28.71
N GLU A 14 11.64 -11.06 29.51
CA GLU A 14 11.80 -12.19 30.44
C GLU A 14 11.38 -13.50 29.76
N PRO A 15 11.96 -14.66 30.10
CA PRO A 15 11.50 -15.95 29.59
C PRO A 15 10.00 -16.16 29.85
N VAL A 16 9.26 -16.58 28.83
CA VAL A 16 7.82 -16.89 28.98
C VAL A 16 7.63 -18.09 29.91
N ASP A 17 6.96 -17.88 31.05
CA ASP A 17 6.60 -18.93 31.99
C ASP A 17 5.17 -19.44 31.74
N CYS A 18 5.05 -20.67 31.24
CA CYS A 18 3.77 -21.32 31.01
C CYS A 18 3.13 -21.90 32.29
N THR A 19 3.90 -22.08 33.37
CA THR A 19 3.42 -22.75 34.59
C THR A 19 2.45 -21.87 35.40
N ALA A 20 2.71 -20.57 35.45
CA ALA A 20 1.87 -19.57 36.10
C ALA A 20 0.85 -18.90 35.15
N CYS A 21 0.80 -19.30 33.87
CA CYS A 21 -0.05 -18.67 32.87
C CYS A 21 -1.55 -18.90 33.14
N ALA A 22 -2.35 -17.84 33.02
CA ALA A 22 -3.80 -17.89 33.19
C ALA A 22 -4.48 -18.82 32.15
N HIS A 23 -3.87 -19.00 30.98
CA HIS A 23 -4.38 -19.81 29.86
C HIS A 23 -3.82 -21.23 29.82
N ARG A 24 -3.38 -21.77 30.97
CA ARG A 24 -2.83 -23.13 31.06
C ARG A 24 -3.80 -24.22 30.58
N ASP A 25 -5.10 -23.97 30.68
CA ASP A 25 -6.17 -24.83 30.17
C ASP A 25 -6.14 -24.96 28.63
N ARG A 26 -5.53 -24.00 27.94
CA ARG A 26 -5.35 -23.98 26.49
C ARG A 26 -4.00 -24.58 26.05
N ARG A 27 -3.08 -24.88 26.96
CA ARG A 27 -1.72 -25.31 26.59
C ARG A 27 -1.72 -26.67 25.88
N LEU A 28 -1.01 -26.75 24.76
CA LEU A 28 -0.58 -27.99 24.15
C LEU A 28 0.77 -28.39 24.71
N ASP A 29 0.97 -29.69 24.93
CA ASP A 29 2.27 -30.22 25.31
C ASP A 29 3.25 -30.06 24.14
N ASP A 30 4.53 -29.78 24.46
CA ASP A 30 5.57 -29.44 23.49
C ASP A 30 5.86 -30.57 22.47
N GLY A 31 5.39 -31.80 22.74
CA GLY A 31 5.44 -32.94 21.81
C GLY A 31 4.29 -33.01 20.80
N THR A 32 3.26 -32.17 20.94
CA THR A 32 2.12 -32.12 20.02
C THR A 32 2.48 -31.23 18.83
N ILE A 33 3.05 -31.82 17.79
CA ILE A 33 3.28 -31.11 16.53
C ILE A 33 1.96 -31.14 15.74
N PRO A 34 1.20 -30.03 15.65
CA PRO A 34 0.10 -29.96 14.71
C PRO A 34 0.60 -30.28 13.30
N ALA A 35 -0.19 -31.06 12.56
CA ALA A 35 0.08 -31.25 11.13
C ALA A 35 0.21 -29.88 10.46
N PRO A 36 1.09 -29.72 9.45
CA PRO A 36 1.22 -28.46 8.73
C PRO A 36 -0.15 -27.95 8.25
N GLY A 37 -0.53 -26.73 8.67
CA GLY A 37 -1.82 -26.13 8.35
C GLY A 37 -3.00 -26.57 9.23
N ALA A 38 -2.81 -27.43 10.23
CA ALA A 38 -3.86 -27.79 11.18
C ALA A 38 -4.25 -26.57 12.03
N LYS A 39 -5.55 -26.23 12.00
CA LYS A 39 -6.14 -25.26 12.92
C LYS A 39 -6.30 -25.94 14.28
N LEU A 40 -5.67 -25.36 15.30
CA LEU A 40 -5.81 -25.80 16.70
C LEU A 40 -6.64 -24.77 17.47
N PRO A 41 -7.96 -24.66 17.21
CA PRO A 41 -8.79 -23.72 17.94
C PRO A 41 -8.80 -24.05 19.44
N GLY A 42 -8.79 -23.01 20.27
CA GLY A 42 -8.82 -23.13 21.72
C GLY A 42 -7.51 -23.65 22.32
N ARG A 43 -6.36 -23.38 21.69
CA ARG A 43 -5.05 -23.88 22.13
C ARG A 43 -3.93 -22.83 22.09
N CYS A 44 -2.85 -23.06 22.84
CA CYS A 44 -1.58 -22.31 22.75
C CYS A 44 -0.38 -23.27 22.76
N LEU A 45 0.75 -22.85 22.20
CA LEU A 45 1.97 -23.66 22.11
C LEU A 45 3.19 -22.74 22.16
N LEU A 46 4.12 -23.00 23.08
CA LEU A 46 5.35 -22.23 23.21
C LEU A 46 6.13 -22.26 21.88
N THR A 47 6.84 -21.18 21.54
CA THR A 47 7.50 -20.92 20.24
C THR A 47 6.56 -20.71 19.03
N LYS A 48 5.26 -21.01 19.16
CA LYS A 48 4.30 -20.94 18.04
C LYS A 48 3.17 -19.93 18.27
N ALA A 49 2.44 -20.02 19.38
CA ALA A 49 1.27 -19.19 19.64
C ALA A 49 1.19 -18.93 21.15
N CYS A 50 1.52 -17.70 21.56
CA CYS A 50 1.49 -17.28 22.95
C CYS A 50 1.14 -15.79 23.02
N VAL A 51 0.22 -15.43 23.92
CA VAL A 51 -0.20 -14.04 24.14
C VAL A 51 0.84 -13.20 24.88
N HIS A 52 1.66 -13.83 25.71
CA HIS A 52 2.68 -13.15 26.49
C HIS A 52 3.96 -12.87 25.69
N ASP A 53 4.13 -13.50 24.53
CA ASP A 53 5.33 -13.38 23.70
C ASP A 53 5.50 -11.96 23.16
N ARG A 54 6.75 -11.50 23.01
CA ARG A 54 7.07 -10.22 22.35
C ARG A 54 6.90 -10.25 20.83
N TYR A 55 6.94 -11.42 20.21
CA TYR A 55 6.89 -11.53 18.76
C TYR A 55 5.45 -11.47 18.25
N ALA A 56 5.10 -10.37 17.59
CA ALA A 56 3.75 -10.08 17.10
C ALA A 56 3.10 -11.24 16.31
N LYS A 57 3.86 -12.02 15.51
CA LYS A 57 3.29 -13.16 14.75
C LYS A 57 2.78 -14.29 15.65
N ARG A 58 3.40 -14.51 16.81
CA ARG A 58 2.95 -15.52 17.79
C ARG A 58 1.73 -15.06 18.56
N ILE A 59 1.69 -13.78 18.90
CA ILE A 59 0.52 -13.16 19.53
C ILE A 59 -0.67 -13.21 18.55
N GLN A 60 -0.44 -12.87 17.28
CA GLN A 60 -1.45 -12.98 16.24
C GLN A 60 -1.99 -14.41 16.15
N ARG A 61 -1.11 -15.40 16.03
CA ARG A 61 -1.48 -16.82 15.96
C ARG A 61 -2.26 -17.28 17.20
N PHE A 62 -1.88 -16.79 18.39
CA PHE A 62 -2.63 -17.06 19.62
C PHE A 62 -4.09 -16.61 19.51
N PHE A 63 -4.36 -15.39 19.03
CA PHE A 63 -5.76 -14.93 18.87
C PHE A 63 -6.47 -15.53 17.66
N GLU A 64 -5.75 -15.96 16.62
CA GLU A 64 -6.34 -16.78 15.54
C GLU A 64 -6.84 -18.12 16.08
N TRP A 65 -6.13 -18.70 17.05
CA TRP A 65 -6.51 -19.96 17.69
C TRP A 65 -7.53 -19.75 18.82
N ASN A 66 -7.49 -18.61 19.51
CA ASN A 66 -8.36 -18.30 20.65
C ASN A 66 -9.09 -16.96 20.47
N PRO A 67 -9.97 -16.84 19.46
CA PRO A 67 -10.70 -15.60 19.23
C PRO A 67 -11.64 -15.25 20.39
N ASP A 68 -12.07 -16.24 21.18
CA ASP A 68 -12.88 -16.07 22.39
C ASP A 68 -12.19 -15.22 23.47
N LEU A 69 -10.85 -15.26 23.53
CA LEU A 69 -10.07 -14.50 24.52
C LEU A 69 -9.76 -13.07 24.09
N SER A 70 -10.04 -12.70 22.84
CA SER A 70 -9.60 -11.41 22.28
C SER A 70 -10.20 -10.20 22.98
N ALA A 71 -11.46 -10.26 23.41
CA ALA A 71 -12.13 -9.17 24.15
C ALA A 71 -11.42 -8.83 25.46
N ASP A 72 -10.98 -9.86 26.20
CA ASP A 72 -10.38 -9.72 27.53
C ASP A 72 -8.97 -9.10 27.49
N HIS A 73 -8.35 -9.04 26.31
CA HIS A 73 -6.99 -8.53 26.12
C HIS A 73 -6.94 -7.13 25.50
N LEU A 74 -8.08 -6.46 25.35
CA LEU A 74 -8.13 -5.10 24.81
C LEU A 74 -7.51 -4.05 25.75
N ASP A 75 -7.40 -4.33 27.05
CA ASP A 75 -6.79 -3.42 28.04
C ASP A 75 -5.36 -3.87 28.45
N HIS A 76 -4.73 -4.77 27.68
CA HIS A 76 -3.40 -5.30 27.99
C HIS A 76 -2.31 -4.19 27.93
N PRO A 77 -1.31 -4.17 28.83
CA PRO A 77 -0.29 -3.11 28.85
C PRO A 77 0.56 -3.03 27.57
N TYR A 78 0.87 -4.19 26.97
CA TYR A 78 1.62 -4.28 25.73
C TYR A 78 0.74 -4.01 24.51
N PHE A 79 1.12 -3.05 23.67
CA PHE A 79 0.30 -2.57 22.56
C PHE A 79 0.12 -3.62 21.47
N GLU A 80 1.12 -4.47 21.17
CA GLU A 80 0.98 -5.53 20.16
C GLU A 80 -0.08 -6.56 20.57
N VAL A 81 -0.26 -6.79 21.87
CA VAL A 81 -1.36 -7.64 22.36
C VAL A 81 -2.69 -6.96 22.12
N ARG A 82 -2.85 -5.68 22.47
CA ARG A 82 -4.08 -4.92 22.19
C ARG A 82 -4.37 -4.87 20.69
N ALA A 83 -3.37 -4.60 19.86
CA ALA A 83 -3.49 -4.53 18.41
C ALA A 83 -3.90 -5.88 17.81
N ASN A 84 -3.29 -6.98 18.24
CA ASN A 84 -3.68 -8.31 17.75
C ASN A 84 -5.03 -8.75 18.30
N ALA A 85 -5.34 -8.51 19.57
CA ALA A 85 -6.66 -8.75 20.17
C ALA A 85 -7.75 -8.00 19.39
N ALA A 86 -7.52 -6.73 19.08
CA ALA A 86 -8.44 -5.90 18.31
C ALA A 86 -8.66 -6.38 16.87
N ARG A 87 -7.88 -7.33 16.33
CA ARG A 87 -8.16 -7.97 15.02
C ARG A 87 -9.27 -9.01 15.11
N PHE A 88 -9.42 -9.67 16.26
CA PHE A 88 -10.34 -10.80 16.46
C PHE A 88 -11.52 -10.46 17.36
N ALA A 89 -11.40 -9.42 18.20
CA ALA A 89 -12.45 -9.01 19.12
C ALA A 89 -13.76 -8.64 18.41
N PRO A 90 -14.93 -8.83 19.07
CA PRO A 90 -16.20 -8.40 18.53
C PRO A 90 -16.19 -6.91 18.19
N ILE A 91 -16.70 -6.55 17.01
CA ILE A 91 -16.61 -5.18 16.44
C ILE A 91 -17.21 -4.10 17.34
N PHE A 92 -18.17 -4.43 18.20
CA PHE A 92 -18.78 -3.48 19.13
C PHE A 92 -17.92 -3.19 20.38
N GLN A 93 -16.86 -3.97 20.62
CA GLN A 93 -15.96 -3.75 21.76
C GLN A 93 -14.73 -2.91 21.43
N ILE A 94 -14.23 -3.00 20.19
CA ILE A 94 -13.03 -2.27 19.74
C ILE A 94 -13.15 -0.73 19.72
N PRO A 95 -14.33 -0.06 19.65
CA PRO A 95 -14.40 1.39 19.63
C PRO A 95 -13.77 2.08 20.86
N ARG A 96 -13.62 1.37 21.99
CA ARG A 96 -12.93 1.91 23.18
C ARG A 96 -11.45 2.25 22.92
N LEU A 97 -10.83 1.60 21.93
CA LEU A 97 -9.42 1.78 21.57
C LEU A 97 -9.20 2.88 20.51
N MET A 98 -10.22 3.67 20.15
CA MET A 98 -10.06 4.74 19.16
C MET A 98 -9.05 5.82 19.60
N ASN A 99 -8.87 5.98 20.90
CA ASN A 99 -7.90 6.91 21.50
C ASN A 99 -6.72 6.15 22.13
N ASP A 100 -6.44 4.92 21.68
CA ASP A 100 -5.27 4.18 22.15
C ASP A 100 -4.00 5.01 21.91
N PRO A 101 -3.08 5.12 22.89
CA PRO A 101 -1.86 5.89 22.73
C PRO A 101 -0.98 5.38 21.57
N ASP A 102 -1.11 4.11 21.20
CA ASP A 102 -0.31 3.48 20.17
C ASP A 102 -1.01 3.53 18.79
N GLU A 103 -0.32 4.04 17.79
CA GLU A 103 -0.80 4.14 16.42
C GLU A 103 -1.04 2.79 15.75
N THR A 104 -0.30 1.74 16.13
CA THR A 104 -0.49 0.38 15.59
C THR A 104 -1.86 -0.16 15.99
N VAL A 105 -2.30 0.11 17.21
CA VAL A 105 -3.65 -0.25 17.68
C VAL A 105 -4.71 0.53 16.90
N ARG A 106 -4.57 1.86 16.79
CA ARG A 106 -5.51 2.72 16.06
C ARG A 106 -5.59 2.37 14.56
N SER A 107 -4.47 1.99 13.94
CA SER A 107 -4.41 1.52 12.55
C SER A 107 -5.14 0.19 12.34
N VAL A 108 -5.06 -0.75 13.31
CA VAL A 108 -5.88 -1.97 13.29
C VAL A 108 -7.37 -1.64 13.36
N LEU A 109 -7.75 -0.69 14.22
CA LEU A 109 -9.13 -0.22 14.31
C LEU A 109 -9.63 0.34 12.98
N ALA A 110 -8.84 1.20 12.33
CA ALA A 110 -9.19 1.78 11.03
C ALA A 110 -9.55 0.68 9.99
N ARG A 111 -8.91 -0.49 10.06
CA ARG A 111 -9.21 -1.63 9.15
C ARG A 111 -10.53 -2.35 9.45
N ARG A 112 -11.10 -2.21 10.65
CA ARG A 112 -12.30 -2.97 11.08
C ARG A 112 -13.51 -2.12 11.41
N LEU A 113 -13.32 -0.86 11.81
CA LEU A 113 -14.41 0.00 12.27
C LEU A 113 -15.49 0.19 11.19
N PRO A 114 -16.77 0.32 11.58
CA PRO A 114 -17.82 0.75 10.65
C PRO A 114 -17.55 2.19 10.18
N ARG A 115 -18.02 2.52 8.97
CA ARG A 115 -17.76 3.80 8.28
C ARG A 115 -17.91 5.03 9.19
N ARG A 116 -19.00 5.11 9.97
CA ARG A 116 -19.26 6.24 10.88
C ARG A 116 -18.16 6.48 11.91
N LEU A 117 -17.54 5.42 12.43
CA LEU A 117 -16.44 5.52 13.39
C LEU A 117 -15.10 5.69 12.67
N LEU A 118 -14.93 5.06 11.51
CA LEU A 118 -13.75 5.23 10.68
C LEU A 118 -13.50 6.70 10.30
N LEU A 119 -14.56 7.44 9.97
CA LEU A 119 -14.49 8.87 9.67
C LEU A 119 -13.90 9.71 10.82
N LYS A 120 -14.00 9.25 12.07
CA LYS A 120 -13.41 9.96 13.22
C LYS A 120 -11.89 9.81 13.30
N LEU A 121 -11.32 8.80 12.64
CA LEU A 121 -9.87 8.58 12.55
C LEU A 121 -9.26 9.24 11.31
N ARG A 122 -10.04 9.98 10.51
CA ARG A 122 -9.54 10.59 9.27
C ARG A 122 -8.43 11.61 9.53
N ASP A 123 -8.55 12.34 10.63
CA ASP A 123 -7.61 13.39 11.02
C ASP A 123 -6.66 12.90 12.14
N ASP A 124 -6.44 11.58 12.21
CA ASP A 124 -5.53 10.99 13.19
C ASP A 124 -4.13 11.60 13.06
N PRO A 125 -3.42 11.93 14.16
CA PRO A 125 -2.08 12.51 14.08
C PRO A 125 -1.07 11.62 13.35
N ASP A 126 -1.24 10.30 13.39
CA ASP A 126 -0.31 9.37 12.77
C ASP A 126 -0.67 9.04 11.32
N ARG A 127 0.33 9.11 10.43
CA ARG A 127 0.14 8.88 9.00
C ARG A 127 -0.28 7.44 8.67
N GLU A 128 0.18 6.42 9.40
CA GLU A 128 -0.16 5.02 9.12
C GLU A 128 -1.63 4.74 9.45
N VAL A 129 -2.18 5.42 10.47
CA VAL A 129 -3.61 5.42 10.73
C VAL A 129 -4.36 6.08 9.57
N ARG A 130 -3.95 7.28 9.13
CA ARG A 130 -4.59 7.97 8.00
C ARG A 130 -4.50 7.17 6.69
N ILE A 131 -3.40 6.47 6.43
CA ILE A 131 -3.26 5.52 5.30
C ILE A 131 -4.27 4.37 5.42
N ALA A 132 -4.42 3.78 6.62
CA ALA A 132 -5.39 2.72 6.86
C ALA A 132 -6.84 3.22 6.68
N VAL A 133 -7.14 4.45 7.09
CA VAL A 133 -8.43 5.12 6.83
C VAL A 133 -8.64 5.32 5.33
N ALA A 134 -7.67 5.94 4.64
CA ALA A 134 -7.68 6.17 3.20
C ALA A 134 -7.78 4.88 2.38
N SER A 135 -7.45 3.72 2.97
CA SER A 135 -7.59 2.40 2.34
C SER A 135 -8.99 1.81 2.43
N ARG A 136 -9.89 2.42 3.21
CA ARG A 136 -11.28 1.95 3.38
C ARG A 136 -12.36 2.99 3.10
N LEU A 137 -12.07 4.28 3.17
CA LEU A 137 -13.02 5.31 2.77
C LEU A 137 -13.33 5.22 1.26
N GLU A 138 -14.50 5.71 0.85
CA GLU A 138 -14.96 5.68 -0.53
C GLU A 138 -15.50 7.05 -0.94
N ASP A 139 -15.52 7.29 -2.26
CA ASP A 139 -16.14 8.46 -2.88
C ASP A 139 -15.75 9.79 -2.23
N ALA A 140 -16.75 10.58 -1.87
CA ALA A 140 -16.61 11.91 -1.29
C ALA A 140 -15.90 11.91 0.08
N ASP A 141 -15.86 10.78 0.80
CA ASP A 141 -15.19 10.73 2.11
C ASP A 141 -13.66 10.82 1.99
N LEU A 142 -13.11 10.48 0.82
CA LEU A 142 -11.67 10.63 0.53
C LEU A 142 -11.29 12.08 0.22
N ALA A 143 -12.25 12.94 -0.16
CA ALA A 143 -11.96 14.30 -0.61
C ALA A 143 -11.10 15.13 0.38
N PRO A 144 -11.33 15.06 1.70
CA PRO A 144 -10.50 15.80 2.66
C PRO A 144 -9.04 15.32 2.71
N LEU A 145 -8.78 14.05 2.41
CA LEU A 145 -7.44 13.47 2.43
C LEU A 145 -6.63 13.76 1.14
N MET A 146 -7.25 14.36 0.12
CA MET A 146 -6.54 14.78 -1.10
C MET A 146 -5.49 15.88 -0.83
N ARG A 147 -5.62 16.57 0.31
CA ARG A 147 -4.68 17.61 0.78
C ARG A 147 -3.98 17.21 2.08
N ASP A 148 -3.88 15.92 2.35
CA ASP A 148 -3.13 15.45 3.52
C ASP A 148 -1.67 15.94 3.45
N ALA A 149 -1.11 16.30 4.59
CA ALA A 149 0.28 16.77 4.67
C ALA A 149 1.29 15.68 4.29
N ASP A 150 0.91 14.40 4.37
CA ASP A 150 1.76 13.28 4.02
C ASP A 150 1.49 12.78 2.58
N CYS A 151 2.52 12.75 1.74
CA CYS A 151 2.39 12.31 0.36
C CYS A 151 2.01 10.82 0.23
N SER A 152 2.32 9.97 1.21
CA SER A 152 1.90 8.55 1.20
C SER A 152 0.39 8.41 1.41
N VAL A 153 -0.22 9.30 2.20
CA VAL A 153 -1.69 9.38 2.31
C VAL A 153 -2.30 9.85 1.00
N ARG A 154 -1.78 10.94 0.41
CA ARG A 154 -2.26 11.44 -0.89
C ARG A 154 -2.09 10.41 -2.01
N LEU A 155 -0.99 9.64 -2.01
CA LEU A 155 -0.77 8.53 -2.93
C LEU A 155 -1.77 7.39 -2.72
N ARG A 156 -2.17 7.11 -1.47
CA ARG A 156 -3.25 6.15 -1.19
C ARG A 156 -4.60 6.65 -1.71
N VAL A 157 -4.88 7.94 -1.55
CA VAL A 157 -6.11 8.60 -2.00
C VAL A 157 -6.22 8.60 -3.52
N VAL A 158 -5.17 9.06 -4.22
CA VAL A 158 -5.17 9.18 -5.69
C VAL A 158 -5.31 7.83 -6.41
N ARG A 159 -5.04 6.70 -5.74
CA ARG A 159 -5.30 5.34 -6.26
C ARG A 159 -6.75 4.90 -6.15
N ARG A 160 -7.57 5.60 -5.36
CA ARG A 160 -8.92 5.15 -4.98
C ARG A 160 -10.03 6.16 -5.26
N ILE A 161 -9.72 7.45 -5.34
CA ILE A 161 -10.74 8.47 -5.66
C ILE A 161 -11.38 8.21 -7.03
N PRO A 162 -12.65 8.58 -7.25
CA PRO A 162 -13.28 8.57 -8.57
C PRO A 162 -12.48 9.39 -9.59
N ASP A 163 -12.49 8.97 -10.87
CA ASP A 163 -11.69 9.61 -11.91
C ASP A 163 -12.03 11.09 -12.11
N GLY A 164 -13.29 11.48 -11.91
CA GLY A 164 -13.74 12.87 -11.97
C GLY A 164 -13.12 13.80 -10.92
N MET A 165 -12.47 13.25 -9.88
CA MET A 165 -11.78 14.02 -8.85
C MET A 165 -10.26 14.16 -9.10
N LEU A 166 -9.70 13.36 -10.01
CA LEU A 166 -8.26 13.38 -10.34
C LEU A 166 -7.74 14.76 -10.79
N PRO A 167 -8.50 15.59 -11.55
CA PRO A 167 -8.01 16.90 -11.96
C PRO A 167 -7.58 17.79 -10.79
N ALA A 168 -8.20 17.65 -9.62
CA ALA A 168 -7.84 18.43 -8.44
C ALA A 168 -6.48 18.06 -7.81
N MET A 169 -5.86 16.96 -8.25
CA MET A 169 -4.53 16.50 -7.78
C MET A 169 -3.44 16.60 -8.87
N MET A 170 -3.75 17.11 -10.06
CA MET A 170 -2.80 17.22 -11.18
C MET A 170 -1.54 18.05 -10.86
N HIS A 171 -1.65 18.98 -9.92
CA HIS A 171 -0.56 19.85 -9.48
C HIS A 171 -0.09 19.52 -8.07
N ASP A 172 -0.24 18.27 -7.64
CA ASP A 172 0.32 17.81 -6.37
C ASP A 172 1.83 18.09 -6.33
N GLU A 173 2.36 18.54 -5.19
CA GLU A 173 3.79 18.84 -5.05
C GLU A 173 4.67 17.59 -5.25
N ASP A 174 4.16 16.41 -4.91
CA ASP A 174 4.90 15.15 -4.98
C ASP A 174 4.77 14.52 -6.38
N PRO A 175 5.91 14.26 -7.07
CA PRO A 175 5.88 13.70 -8.42
C PRO A 175 5.34 12.26 -8.47
N GLU A 176 5.43 11.45 -7.40
CA GLU A 176 4.81 10.12 -7.39
C GLU A 176 3.29 10.20 -7.37
N VAL A 177 2.73 11.18 -6.65
CA VAL A 177 1.29 11.44 -6.69
C VAL A 177 0.88 11.87 -8.10
N ARG A 178 1.62 12.79 -8.73
CA ARG A 178 1.33 13.22 -10.12
C ARG A 178 1.50 12.09 -11.14
N VAL A 179 2.45 11.18 -10.96
CA VAL A 179 2.59 9.97 -11.79
C VAL A 179 1.33 9.12 -11.69
N GLU A 180 0.82 8.89 -10.48
CA GLU A 180 -0.39 8.12 -10.26
C GLU A 180 -1.65 8.84 -10.79
N VAL A 181 -1.71 10.17 -10.70
CA VAL A 181 -2.72 10.96 -11.40
C VAL A 181 -2.63 10.69 -12.90
N ALA A 182 -1.45 10.85 -13.51
CA ALA A 182 -1.24 10.70 -14.94
C ALA A 182 -1.58 9.30 -15.45
N ARG A 183 -1.51 8.25 -14.62
CA ARG A 183 -1.94 6.88 -14.97
C ARG A 183 -3.44 6.76 -15.15
N ARG A 184 -4.21 7.48 -14.34
CA ARG A 184 -5.68 7.32 -14.25
C ARG A 184 -6.46 8.46 -14.92
N LEU A 185 -5.83 9.62 -15.09
CA LEU A 185 -6.47 10.84 -15.58
C LEU A 185 -7.15 10.62 -16.93
N ALA A 186 -8.34 11.18 -17.12
CA ALA A 186 -9.07 11.09 -18.38
C ALA A 186 -8.30 11.72 -19.54
N MET A 187 -8.51 11.22 -20.76
CA MET A 187 -7.77 11.66 -21.96
C MET A 187 -7.92 13.15 -22.27
N ASP A 188 -9.03 13.77 -21.91
CA ASP A 188 -9.24 15.21 -22.15
C ASP A 188 -8.32 16.10 -21.31
N TRP A 189 -7.89 15.61 -20.13
CA TRP A 189 -7.01 16.32 -19.20
C TRP A 189 -5.54 15.92 -19.34
N LEU A 190 -5.26 14.71 -19.82
CA LEU A 190 -3.89 14.18 -19.89
C LEU A 190 -2.89 15.07 -20.66
N PRO A 191 -3.25 15.72 -21.80
CA PRO A 191 -2.34 16.62 -22.50
C PRO A 191 -1.81 17.77 -21.65
N SER A 192 -2.52 18.20 -20.60
CA SER A 192 -2.07 19.26 -19.70
C SER A 192 -0.83 18.86 -18.89
N LEU A 193 -0.54 17.56 -18.75
CA LEU A 193 0.64 17.04 -18.05
C LEU A 193 1.86 16.82 -18.99
N ALA A 194 1.75 17.14 -20.28
CA ALA A 194 2.85 16.99 -21.23
C ALA A 194 4.07 17.88 -20.93
N TRP A 195 3.89 18.91 -20.10
CA TRP A 195 4.95 19.82 -19.64
C TRP A 195 5.21 19.72 -18.13
N ASP A 196 4.82 18.61 -17.48
CA ASP A 196 5.16 18.41 -16.07
C ASP A 196 6.68 18.42 -15.88
N ASP A 197 7.17 19.02 -14.79
CA ASP A 197 8.60 19.09 -14.48
C ASP A 197 9.22 17.70 -14.32
N SER A 198 8.44 16.70 -13.88
CA SER A 198 8.89 15.33 -13.69
C SER A 198 8.91 14.55 -15.01
N PRO A 199 10.07 14.02 -15.47
CA PRO A 199 10.13 13.18 -16.66
C PRO A 199 9.31 11.89 -16.50
N ARG A 200 9.12 11.40 -15.26
CA ARG A 200 8.28 10.22 -14.99
C ARG A 200 6.81 10.48 -15.28
N VAL A 201 6.32 11.70 -15.00
CA VAL A 201 4.94 12.09 -15.35
C VAL A 201 4.82 12.18 -16.88
N ARG A 202 5.76 12.88 -17.54
CA ARG A 202 5.77 13.01 -19.01
C ARG A 202 5.92 11.66 -19.72
N LEU A 203 6.64 10.70 -19.14
CA LEU A 203 6.74 9.34 -19.65
C LEU A 203 5.38 8.63 -19.64
N VAL A 204 4.63 8.71 -18.54
CA VAL A 204 3.26 8.16 -18.46
C VAL A 204 2.35 8.83 -19.50
N VAL A 205 2.48 10.15 -19.70
CA VAL A 205 1.76 10.87 -20.75
C VAL A 205 2.13 10.33 -22.14
N ALA A 206 3.43 10.15 -22.42
CA ALA A 206 3.94 9.58 -23.66
C ALA A 206 3.50 8.14 -23.90
N GLN A 207 3.23 7.36 -22.85
CA GLN A 207 2.74 5.99 -22.92
C GLN A 207 1.22 5.90 -23.12
N ARG A 208 0.46 6.93 -22.72
CA ARG A 208 -1.01 6.93 -22.77
C ARG A 208 -1.61 7.75 -23.91
N LEU A 209 -0.98 8.86 -24.30
CA LEU A 209 -1.49 9.69 -25.39
C LEU A 209 -1.63 8.87 -26.70
N PRO A 210 -2.62 9.18 -27.55
CA PRO A 210 -2.74 8.55 -28.84
C PRO A 210 -1.56 8.96 -29.75
N PRO A 211 -1.12 8.09 -30.68
CA PRO A 211 0.01 8.35 -31.58
C PRO A 211 0.01 9.73 -32.23
N SER A 212 -1.15 10.18 -32.72
CA SER A 212 -1.34 11.48 -33.40
C SER A 212 -1.10 12.71 -32.52
N LYS A 213 -1.05 12.55 -31.19
CA LYS A 213 -0.80 13.63 -30.23
C LYS A 213 0.61 13.61 -29.65
N LEU A 214 1.42 12.60 -29.96
CA LEU A 214 2.76 12.45 -29.37
C LEU A 214 3.79 13.46 -29.91
N HIS A 215 3.49 14.17 -31.01
CA HIS A 215 4.37 15.19 -31.58
C HIS A 215 4.79 16.28 -30.58
N VAL A 216 3.96 16.57 -29.57
CA VAL A 216 4.27 17.56 -28.53
C VAL A 216 5.43 17.14 -27.62
N LEU A 217 5.71 15.83 -27.52
CA LEU A 217 6.76 15.24 -26.68
C LEU A 217 8.02 14.84 -27.47
N VAL A 218 8.05 15.08 -28.79
CA VAL A 218 9.25 14.84 -29.62
C VAL A 218 10.48 15.61 -29.10
N PRO A 219 10.38 16.90 -28.70
CA PRO A 219 11.54 17.64 -28.21
C PRO A 219 11.78 17.45 -26.70
N ASP A 220 11.23 16.40 -26.05
CA ASP A 220 11.38 16.22 -24.60
C ASP A 220 12.86 16.11 -24.21
N PRO A 221 13.32 16.82 -23.15
CA PRO A 221 14.71 16.73 -22.72
C PRO A 221 15.10 15.33 -22.23
N ASP A 222 14.15 14.55 -21.72
CA ASP A 222 14.40 13.19 -21.23
C ASP A 222 14.31 12.17 -22.35
N TRP A 223 15.40 11.43 -22.57
CA TRP A 223 15.50 10.47 -23.66
C TRP A 223 14.57 9.27 -23.49
N MET A 224 14.16 8.89 -22.28
CA MET A 224 13.19 7.80 -22.07
C MET A 224 11.81 8.22 -22.54
N VAL A 225 11.44 9.50 -22.36
CA VAL A 225 10.20 10.05 -22.93
C VAL A 225 10.28 10.03 -24.45
N ARG A 226 11.39 10.49 -25.04
CA ARG A 226 11.61 10.44 -26.50
C ARG A 226 11.62 9.01 -27.05
N LEU A 227 12.17 8.04 -26.32
CA LEU A 227 12.12 6.61 -26.66
C LEU A 227 10.66 6.11 -26.70
N ALA A 228 9.86 6.46 -25.69
CA ALA A 228 8.44 6.11 -25.66
C ALA A 228 7.66 6.72 -26.83
N VAL A 229 7.97 7.97 -27.18
CA VAL A 229 7.43 8.64 -28.36
C VAL A 229 7.87 7.93 -29.64
N ALA A 230 9.16 7.65 -29.81
CA ALA A 230 9.71 6.96 -30.97
C ALA A 230 9.05 5.59 -31.19
N GLY A 231 8.72 4.87 -30.12
CA GLY A 231 8.04 3.59 -30.18
C GLY A 231 6.57 3.66 -30.63
N ARG A 232 5.91 4.83 -30.54
CA ARG A 232 4.45 4.93 -30.67
C ARG A 232 3.94 5.97 -31.67
N ILE A 233 4.67 7.08 -31.89
CA ILE A 233 4.24 8.19 -32.75
C ILE A 233 3.93 7.73 -34.18
N ASP A 234 3.08 8.46 -34.89
CA ASP A 234 2.79 8.17 -36.31
C ASP A 234 4.08 8.17 -37.14
N THR A 235 4.20 7.22 -38.07
CA THR A 235 5.42 6.99 -38.85
C THR A 235 5.87 8.22 -39.64
N ALA A 236 4.90 9.03 -40.11
CA ALA A 236 5.16 10.29 -40.80
C ALA A 236 5.88 11.35 -39.93
N GLN A 237 5.85 11.20 -38.60
CA GLN A 237 6.47 12.12 -37.65
C GLN A 237 7.77 11.58 -37.03
N LEU A 238 8.29 10.44 -37.48
CA LEU A 238 9.53 9.85 -36.95
C LEU A 238 10.80 10.60 -37.35
N GLY A 239 10.75 11.42 -38.40
CA GLY A 239 11.92 12.11 -38.97
C GLY A 239 12.84 12.77 -37.94
N PRO A 240 12.34 13.62 -37.02
CA PRO A 240 13.16 14.26 -36.00
C PRO A 240 13.88 13.29 -35.04
N LEU A 241 13.33 12.09 -34.80
CA LEU A 241 13.88 11.11 -33.87
C LEU A 241 14.89 10.17 -34.55
N ALA A 242 14.98 10.18 -35.88
CA ALA A 242 15.95 9.36 -36.62
C ALA A 242 17.41 9.81 -36.41
N ASP A 243 17.61 11.06 -35.99
CA ASP A 243 18.90 11.69 -35.68
C ASP A 243 18.96 12.16 -34.21
N ASP A 244 18.11 11.59 -33.34
CA ASP A 244 18.14 11.82 -31.89
C ASP A 244 19.55 11.63 -31.31
N PRO A 245 20.02 12.37 -30.29
CA PRO A 245 21.32 12.13 -29.66
C PRO A 245 21.48 10.73 -29.06
N GLU A 246 20.38 10.08 -28.65
CA GLU A 246 20.42 8.76 -28.02
C GLU A 246 20.25 7.63 -29.04
N GLU A 247 21.19 6.68 -29.06
CA GLU A 247 21.22 5.58 -30.03
C GLU A 247 19.97 4.71 -29.95
N GLU A 248 19.44 4.43 -28.76
CA GLU A 248 18.22 3.63 -28.59
C GLU A 248 17.00 4.30 -29.25
N VAL A 249 16.90 5.62 -29.13
CA VAL A 249 15.82 6.41 -29.76
C VAL A 249 15.97 6.37 -31.28
N ARG A 250 17.19 6.61 -31.81
CA ARG A 250 17.47 6.52 -33.25
C ARG A 250 17.16 5.14 -33.81
N ALA A 251 17.59 4.09 -33.12
CA ALA A 251 17.41 2.71 -33.54
C ALA A 251 15.92 2.38 -33.70
N ILE A 252 15.11 2.70 -32.69
CA ILE A 252 13.66 2.50 -32.74
C ILE A 252 13.01 3.33 -33.85
N ALA A 253 13.38 4.61 -33.97
CA ALA A 253 12.80 5.48 -34.99
C ALA A 253 13.09 4.98 -36.42
N ARG A 254 14.34 4.58 -36.70
CA ARG A 254 14.76 4.06 -38.01
C ARG A 254 14.12 2.71 -38.31
N GLN A 255 14.04 1.80 -37.33
CA GLN A 255 13.37 0.50 -37.50
C GLN A 255 11.89 0.68 -37.86
N ARG A 256 11.17 1.53 -37.12
CA ARG A 256 9.75 1.81 -37.42
C ARG A 256 9.57 2.52 -38.76
N ALA A 257 10.45 3.46 -39.12
CA ALA A 257 10.41 4.12 -40.42
C ALA A 257 10.61 3.13 -41.60
N ALA A 258 11.38 2.06 -41.38
CA ALA A 258 11.55 0.95 -42.33
C ALA A 258 10.42 -0.09 -42.29
N GLY A 259 9.39 0.10 -41.45
CA GLY A 259 8.27 -0.84 -41.31
C GLY A 259 8.61 -2.12 -40.54
N LEU A 260 9.71 -2.13 -39.77
CA LEU A 260 10.09 -3.28 -38.94
C LEU A 260 9.28 -3.30 -37.64
N ALA A 261 8.95 -4.51 -37.18
CA ALA A 261 8.36 -4.71 -35.86
C ALA A 261 9.41 -4.40 -34.77
N ILE A 262 8.99 -3.66 -33.75
CA ILE A 262 9.83 -3.30 -32.61
C ILE A 262 9.35 -4.02 -31.34
N ALA A 263 10.29 -4.55 -30.56
CA ALA A 263 10.03 -4.90 -29.17
C ALA A 263 10.11 -3.59 -28.36
N ASN A 264 8.98 -3.15 -27.80
CA ASN A 264 8.94 -1.92 -27.03
C ASN A 264 9.04 -2.26 -25.53
N ASP A 265 10.25 -2.37 -25.02
CA ASP A 265 10.54 -2.69 -23.61
C ASP A 265 10.42 -1.46 -22.70
N LEU A 266 9.39 -0.64 -22.91
CA LEU A 266 9.10 0.46 -22.00
C LEU A 266 8.73 -0.11 -20.62
N PRO A 267 9.18 0.54 -19.53
CA PRO A 267 8.73 0.14 -18.20
C PRO A 267 7.19 0.13 -18.18
N PRO A 268 6.57 -0.92 -17.61
CA PRO A 268 5.13 -0.96 -17.51
C PRO A 268 4.62 0.25 -16.74
N LEU A 269 3.44 0.73 -17.15
CA LEU A 269 2.74 1.84 -16.51
C LEU A 269 2.60 1.63 -15.01
#